data_AF-A0A1R1Y8E4-F1
#
_entry.id   AF-A0A1R1Y8E4-F1
#
_cell.length_a   1.000
_cell.length_b   1.000
_cell.length_c   1.000
_cell.angle_alpha   90.00
_cell.angle_beta   90.00
_cell.angle_gamma   90.00
#
_symmetry.space_group_name_H-M   'P 1'
#
loop_
_entity.id
_entity.type
_entity.pdbx_description
1 polymer ?
#
loop_
_entity_poly.entity_id
_entity_poly.type
_entity_poly.pdbx_seq_one_letter_code
_entity_poly.pdbx_strand_id
1 'polypeptide(L)'
;MPFLPDRYSDNELYWQPGQIVYYDCRHPSHSKNTSLRDFSSEKPLTAISWNIERGYKLDGIIEQLAKLDADIICLQELDLFNERSGGTNQFNILCEKLGLLGCYVTEFIELKSDMRSKHQQGGGVHGNAILSKFNMVATSRQHDCQPVDWNNDGPRYNEPRVGKYVHIFYYVYQAIYTSPVSYNKTPAFSRVPYMFYYIAQNFNC
;
A
#
# COMPACT_ATOMS: atom_id res chain seq x y z
N MET A 1 3.33 7.39 20.85
CA MET A 1 3.23 8.25 19.66
C MET A 1 4.55 8.16 18.93
N PRO A 2 4.64 7.59 17.72
CA PRO A 2 5.87 7.73 16.96
C PRO A 2 5.98 9.18 16.50
N PHE A 3 7.15 9.76 16.77
CA PHE A 3 7.57 11.11 16.39
C PHE A 3 7.33 11.32 14.88
N LEU A 4 6.53 12.33 14.53
CA LEU A 4 6.59 12.94 13.20
C LEU A 4 7.74 13.96 13.25
N PRO A 5 8.76 13.86 12.40
CA PRO A 5 9.83 14.85 12.39
C PRO A 5 9.29 16.20 11.93
N ASP A 6 9.61 17.24 12.70
CA ASP A 6 9.35 18.63 12.36
C ASP A 6 10.13 19.02 11.09
N ARG A 7 9.42 19.68 10.17
CA ARG A 7 9.87 20.46 9.00
C ARG A 7 10.03 19.69 7.68
N TYR A 8 9.05 19.89 6.80
CA TYR A 8 9.22 19.76 5.36
C TYR A 8 9.14 21.16 4.74
N SER A 9 10.21 21.57 4.06
CA SER A 9 10.18 22.71 3.13
C SER A 9 9.20 22.39 1.99
N ASP A 10 8.66 23.41 1.32
CA ASP A 10 7.52 23.32 0.37
C ASP A 10 7.63 22.27 -0.77
N ASN A 11 8.78 21.60 -0.95
CA ASN A 11 9.02 20.55 -1.95
C ASN A 11 9.18 19.12 -1.37
N GLU A 12 9.17 18.91 -0.05
CA GLU A 12 9.43 17.60 0.57
C GLU A 12 8.24 17.04 1.37
N LEU A 13 7.06 17.68 1.31
CA LEU A 13 5.93 17.38 2.19
C LEU A 13 5.34 15.96 2.04
N TYR A 14 5.63 15.28 0.92
CA TYR A 14 5.03 13.99 0.59
C TYR A 14 6.05 12.92 0.18
N TRP A 15 5.65 11.65 0.34
CA TRP A 15 6.39 10.51 -0.21
C TRP A 15 6.45 10.60 -1.74
N GLN A 16 7.66 10.49 -2.27
CA GLN A 16 7.93 10.71 -3.69
C GLN A 16 7.36 9.58 -4.57
N PRO A 17 7.03 9.85 -5.85
CA PRO A 17 6.62 8.79 -6.78
C PRO A 17 7.60 7.61 -6.80
N GLY A 18 7.07 6.39 -6.69
CA GLY A 18 7.83 5.15 -6.57
C GLY A 18 8.29 4.81 -5.16
N GLN A 19 8.21 5.72 -4.19
CA GLN A 19 8.57 5.46 -2.79
C GLN A 19 7.57 4.49 -2.16
N ILE A 20 8.10 3.47 -1.46
CA ILE A 20 7.31 2.53 -0.69
C ILE A 20 7.34 2.92 0.79
N VAL A 21 6.18 2.84 1.43
CA VAL A 21 5.98 3.13 2.85
C VAL A 21 5.29 1.95 3.51
N TYR A 22 5.60 1.68 4.77
CA TYR A 22 5.03 0.57 5.54
C TYR A 22 4.37 1.04 6.83
N TYR A 23 3.29 0.37 7.20
CA TYR A 23 2.70 0.42 8.55
C TYR A 23 2.42 -1.00 9.03
N ASP A 24 2.99 -1.41 10.17
CA ASP A 24 2.62 -2.66 10.83
C ASP A 24 1.69 -2.37 12.00
N CYS A 25 0.39 -2.54 11.76
CA CYS A 25 -0.66 -2.31 12.76
C CYS A 25 -1.21 -3.62 13.32
N ARG A 26 -0.57 -4.76 13.03
CA ARG A 26 -0.95 -6.06 13.60
C ARG A 26 -0.67 -6.06 15.10
N HIS A 27 -1.48 -6.77 15.86
CA HIS A 27 -1.21 -6.97 17.28
C HIS A 27 0.20 -7.57 17.49
N PRO A 28 1.00 -7.14 18.49
CA PRO A 28 2.38 -7.59 18.66
C PRO A 28 2.55 -9.12 18.78
N SER A 29 1.54 -9.82 19.29
CA SER A 29 1.52 -11.30 19.34
C SER A 29 1.45 -11.95 17.96
N HIS A 30 0.92 -11.25 16.95
CA HIS A 30 0.79 -11.71 15.56
C HIS A 30 1.97 -11.21 14.70
N SER A 31 2.50 -10.00 14.94
CA SER A 31 3.60 -9.40 14.16
C SER A 31 4.88 -10.27 14.12
N LYS A 32 5.17 -11.05 15.19
CA LYS A 32 6.38 -11.89 15.27
C LYS A 32 6.21 -13.35 14.87
N ASN A 33 4.97 -13.86 14.79
CA ASN A 33 4.71 -15.30 14.79
C ASN A 33 3.76 -15.80 13.70
N THR A 34 3.14 -14.96 12.88
CA THR A 34 2.29 -15.43 11.78
C THR A 34 3.14 -15.96 10.62
N SER A 35 3.83 -17.07 10.88
CA SER A 35 4.47 -17.90 9.88
C SER A 35 3.35 -18.65 9.14
N LEU A 36 3.50 -18.86 7.83
CA LEU A 36 2.58 -19.66 7.00
C LEU A 36 2.38 -21.13 7.50
N ARG A 37 2.98 -21.53 8.64
CA ARG A 37 2.87 -22.87 9.23
C ARG A 37 1.57 -23.10 9.98
N ASP A 38 0.89 -22.03 10.43
CA ASP A 38 -0.45 -22.16 11.04
C ASP A 38 -1.56 -22.32 10.00
N PHE A 39 -1.24 -22.20 8.71
CA PHE A 39 -2.05 -22.83 7.67
C PHE A 39 -1.83 -24.34 7.79
N SER A 40 -2.74 -25.02 8.48
CA SER A 40 -3.04 -26.39 8.08
C SER A 40 -3.33 -26.35 6.57
N SER A 41 -2.92 -27.38 5.84
CA SER A 41 -3.12 -27.49 4.39
C SER A 41 -4.60 -27.53 3.95
N GLU A 42 -5.54 -27.15 4.81
CA GLU A 42 -6.98 -27.28 4.61
C GLU A 42 -7.67 -25.97 4.20
N LYS A 43 -7.11 -24.78 4.50
CA LYS A 43 -7.73 -23.50 4.09
C LYS A 43 -6.97 -22.84 2.92
N PRO A 44 -7.64 -22.54 1.79
CA PRO A 44 -7.04 -21.78 0.71
C PRO A 44 -6.75 -20.34 1.14
N LEU A 45 -5.63 -19.79 0.64
CA LEU A 45 -5.29 -18.39 0.82
C LEU A 45 -6.32 -17.50 0.12
N THR A 46 -6.81 -16.48 0.82
CA THR A 46 -7.78 -15.52 0.27
C THR A 46 -7.11 -14.20 -0.08
N ALA A 47 -7.38 -13.71 -1.29
CA ALA A 47 -6.90 -12.43 -1.76
C ALA A 47 -8.05 -11.65 -2.41
N ILE A 48 -8.12 -10.35 -2.14
CA ILE A 48 -9.05 -9.43 -2.80
C ILE A 48 -8.29 -8.29 -3.46
N SER A 49 -8.80 -7.82 -4.59
CA SER A 49 -8.33 -6.63 -5.29
C SER A 49 -9.50 -5.67 -5.45
N TRP A 50 -9.33 -4.40 -5.07
CA TRP A 50 -10.40 -3.41 -5.16
C TRP A 50 -9.88 -1.99 -5.43
N ASN A 51 -10.32 -1.40 -6.54
CA ASN A 51 -10.22 0.03 -6.75
C ASN A 51 -11.27 0.75 -5.89
N ILE A 52 -10.80 1.48 -4.89
CA ILE A 52 -11.65 2.11 -3.87
C ILE A 52 -11.99 3.57 -4.16
N GLU A 53 -11.68 4.05 -5.37
CA GLU A 53 -12.08 5.37 -5.87
C GLU A 53 -11.70 6.50 -4.89
N ARG A 54 -10.40 6.67 -4.64
CA ARG A 54 -9.81 7.68 -3.72
C ARG A 54 -10.23 7.54 -2.26
N GLY A 55 -10.94 6.47 -1.91
CA GLY A 55 -11.41 6.23 -0.55
C GLY A 55 -12.57 7.13 -0.12
N TYR A 56 -13.37 7.68 -1.05
CA TYR A 56 -14.45 8.62 -0.72
C TYR A 56 -15.45 8.11 0.34
N LYS A 57 -15.60 6.79 0.47
CA LYS A 57 -16.46 6.13 1.47
C LYS A 57 -15.65 5.29 2.44
N LEU A 58 -14.56 5.85 2.98
CA LEU A 58 -13.56 5.11 3.75
C LEU A 58 -14.14 4.20 4.84
N ASP A 59 -15.08 4.70 5.66
CA ASP A 59 -15.69 3.90 6.73
C ASP A 59 -16.44 2.67 6.18
N GLY A 60 -17.19 2.86 5.09
CA GLY A 60 -17.91 1.76 4.42
C GLY A 60 -16.94 0.77 3.77
N ILE A 61 -15.84 1.25 3.19
CA ILE A 61 -14.76 0.40 2.65
C ILE A 61 -14.16 -0.46 3.78
N ILE A 62 -13.79 0.15 4.91
CA ILE A 62 -13.25 -0.55 6.08
C ILE A 62 -14.21 -1.62 6.56
N GLU A 63 -15.50 -1.29 6.69
CA GLU A 63 -16.52 -2.24 7.12
C GLU A 63 -16.61 -3.46 6.19
N GLN A 64 -16.59 -3.24 4.87
CA GLN A 64 -16.63 -4.35 3.89
C GLN A 64 -15.34 -5.18 3.93
N LEU A 65 -14.17 -4.55 3.98
CA LEU A 65 -12.88 -5.24 4.04
C LEU A 65 -12.78 -6.10 5.31
N ALA A 66 -13.24 -5.58 6.45
CA ALA A 66 -13.29 -6.32 7.72
C ALA A 66 -14.24 -7.52 7.66
N LYS A 67 -15.39 -7.38 6.99
CA LYS A 67 -16.34 -8.50 6.79
C LYS A 67 -15.78 -9.59 5.87
N LEU A 68 -15.04 -9.21 4.83
CA LEU A 68 -14.41 -10.15 3.90
C LEU A 68 -13.25 -10.91 4.57
N ASP A 69 -12.53 -10.28 5.51
CA ASP A 69 -11.41 -10.85 6.26
C ASP A 69 -10.38 -11.58 5.38
N ALA A 70 -10.07 -11.01 4.21
CA ALA A 70 -9.11 -11.59 3.29
C ALA A 70 -7.70 -11.60 3.89
N ASP A 71 -6.90 -12.61 3.54
CA ASP A 71 -5.52 -12.72 4.05
C ASP A 71 -4.58 -11.71 3.38
N ILE A 72 -4.91 -11.34 2.14
CA ILE A 72 -4.24 -10.29 1.37
C ILE A 72 -5.28 -9.37 0.72
N ILE A 73 -5.09 -8.07 0.84
CA ILE A 73 -5.95 -7.03 0.30
C ILE A 73 -5.10 -6.12 -0.56
N CYS A 74 -5.42 -6.03 -1.85
CA CYS A 74 -4.77 -5.09 -2.74
C CYS A 74 -5.74 -3.98 -3.12
N LEU A 75 -5.35 -2.73 -2.88
CA LEU A 75 -6.18 -1.55 -3.09
C LEU A 75 -5.59 -0.67 -4.19
N GLN A 76 -6.41 -0.28 -5.15
CA GLN A 76 -6.08 0.74 -6.14
C GLN A 76 -6.72 2.09 -5.79
N GLU A 77 -6.09 3.15 -6.28
CA GLU A 77 -6.58 4.52 -6.19
C GLU A 77 -6.82 4.99 -4.75
N LEU A 78 -5.81 4.84 -3.90
CA LEU A 78 -5.85 5.29 -2.51
C LEU A 78 -5.21 6.68 -2.38
N ASP A 79 -5.92 7.60 -1.74
CA ASP A 79 -5.42 8.96 -1.49
C ASP A 79 -4.86 9.11 -0.08
N LEU A 80 -3.75 9.83 0.05
CA LEU A 80 -3.21 10.27 1.33
C LEU A 80 -3.06 11.80 1.28
N PHE A 81 -3.59 12.47 2.29
CA PHE A 81 -3.53 13.93 2.52
C PHE A 81 -4.22 14.82 1.48
N ASN A 82 -4.82 14.28 0.42
CA ASN A 82 -5.57 15.08 -0.54
C ASN A 82 -6.79 15.75 0.09
N GLU A 83 -7.08 16.98 -0.31
CA GLU A 83 -8.23 17.73 0.23
C GLU A 83 -9.56 17.06 -0.08
N ARG A 84 -9.69 16.44 -1.27
CA ARG A 84 -10.89 15.70 -1.68
C ARG A 84 -11.23 14.50 -0.79
N SER A 85 -10.24 13.97 -0.08
CA SER A 85 -10.36 12.85 0.88
C SER A 85 -10.14 13.30 2.34
N GLY A 86 -10.38 14.59 2.60
CA GLY A 86 -10.40 15.15 3.95
C GLY A 86 -9.02 15.41 4.55
N GLY A 87 -7.94 15.37 3.76
CA GLY A 87 -6.59 15.67 4.24
C GLY A 87 -6.01 14.60 5.17
N THR A 88 -6.51 13.37 5.08
CA THR A 88 -6.15 12.29 6.02
C THR A 88 -5.16 11.28 5.44
N ASN A 89 -4.42 10.60 6.31
CA ASN A 89 -3.61 9.44 5.93
C ASN A 89 -4.49 8.18 5.89
N GLN A 90 -5.28 8.01 4.83
CA GLN A 90 -6.22 6.90 4.70
C GLN A 90 -5.54 5.52 4.75
N PHE A 91 -4.30 5.43 4.26
CA PHE A 91 -3.50 4.20 4.33
C PHE A 91 -3.22 3.77 5.78
N ASN A 92 -2.78 4.70 6.63
CA ASN A 92 -2.60 4.38 8.06
C ASN A 92 -3.92 3.98 8.72
N ILE A 93 -5.00 4.71 8.44
CA ILE A 93 -6.33 4.42 8.98
C ILE A 93 -6.78 2.99 8.60
N LEU A 94 -6.61 2.59 7.34
CA LEU A 94 -6.92 1.23 6.87
C LEU A 94 -6.10 0.18 7.62
N CYS A 95 -4.78 0.39 7.76
CA CYS A 95 -3.90 -0.55 8.46
C CYS A 95 -4.31 -0.68 9.95
N GLU A 96 -4.56 0.43 10.63
CA GLU A 96 -4.97 0.46 12.03
C GLU A 96 -6.32 -0.22 12.25
N LYS A 97 -7.31 0.11 11.43
CA LYS A 97 -8.68 -0.40 11.58
C LYS A 97 -8.81 -1.87 11.25
N LEU A 98 -8.02 -2.36 10.29
CA LEU A 98 -8.01 -3.77 9.91
C LEU A 98 -6.99 -4.59 10.71
N GLY A 99 -6.08 -3.93 11.44
CA GLY A 99 -5.03 -4.61 12.21
C GLY A 99 -4.05 -5.38 11.33
N LEU A 100 -3.64 -4.80 10.19
CA LEU A 100 -2.83 -5.46 9.17
C LEU A 100 -1.46 -4.80 8.99
N LEU A 101 -0.52 -5.54 8.39
CA LEU A 101 0.70 -4.96 7.82
C LEU A 101 0.32 -4.39 6.46
N GLY A 102 0.59 -3.12 6.23
CA GLY A 102 0.40 -2.47 4.94
C GLY A 102 1.73 -2.09 4.30
N CYS A 103 1.75 -2.08 2.97
CA CYS A 103 2.69 -1.31 2.17
C CYS A 103 1.92 -0.44 1.16
N TYR A 104 2.40 0.79 0.95
CA TYR A 104 1.83 1.75 0.00
C TYR A 104 2.93 2.26 -0.93
N VAL A 105 2.62 2.43 -2.20
CA VAL A 105 3.49 3.11 -3.17
C VAL A 105 2.83 4.38 -3.68
N THR A 106 3.55 5.50 -3.66
CA THR A 106 3.08 6.72 -4.32
C THR A 106 3.22 6.56 -5.84
N GLU A 107 2.14 6.79 -6.58
CA GLU A 107 2.19 6.96 -8.04
C GLU A 107 2.30 8.43 -8.41
N PHE A 108 1.48 9.26 -7.77
CA PHE A 108 1.35 10.67 -8.10
C PHE A 108 1.36 11.56 -6.86
N ILE A 109 2.08 12.67 -6.96
CA ILE A 109 1.84 13.87 -6.16
C ILE A 109 0.71 14.63 -6.84
N GLU A 110 -0.38 14.82 -6.11
CA GLU A 110 -1.60 15.44 -6.59
C GLU A 110 -1.54 16.93 -6.29
N LEU A 111 -1.34 17.76 -7.32
CA LEU A 111 -1.14 19.18 -7.12
C LEU A 111 -2.47 19.86 -6.77
N LYS A 112 -2.41 20.71 -5.74
CA LYS A 112 -3.51 21.63 -5.45
C LYS A 112 -3.61 22.65 -6.58
N SER A 113 -4.81 22.88 -7.10
CA SER A 113 -5.02 23.79 -8.23
C SER A 113 -6.43 24.34 -8.26
N ASP A 114 -6.57 25.61 -8.64
CA ASP A 114 -7.87 26.26 -8.87
C ASP A 114 -8.62 25.68 -10.08
N MET A 115 -7.95 24.91 -10.94
CA MET A 115 -8.59 24.18 -12.04
C MET A 115 -9.39 22.97 -11.54
N ARG A 116 -9.12 22.49 -10.32
CA ARG A 116 -9.81 21.35 -9.73
C ARG A 116 -11.04 21.82 -8.97
N SER A 117 -12.14 21.10 -9.18
CA SER A 117 -13.28 21.22 -8.29
C SER A 117 -12.90 20.78 -6.87
N LYS A 118 -13.66 21.19 -5.85
CA LYS A 118 -13.47 20.73 -4.47
C LYS A 118 -13.47 19.20 -4.36
N HIS A 119 -14.28 18.52 -5.16
CA HIS A 119 -14.38 17.06 -5.18
C HIS A 119 -13.19 16.37 -5.87
N GLN A 120 -12.38 17.08 -6.63
CA GLN A 120 -11.20 16.53 -7.31
C GLN A 120 -9.89 17.12 -6.75
N GLN A 121 -9.98 18.00 -5.76
CA GLN A 121 -8.86 18.79 -5.27
C GLN A 121 -7.71 17.91 -4.79
N GLY A 122 -6.49 18.31 -5.18
CA GLY A 122 -5.25 17.68 -4.76
C GLY A 122 -4.77 18.20 -3.41
N GLY A 123 -3.46 18.37 -3.29
CA GLY A 123 -2.78 18.75 -2.05
C GLY A 123 -2.31 17.54 -1.25
N GLY A 124 -2.01 16.42 -1.90
CA GLY A 124 -1.57 15.18 -1.27
C GLY A 124 -0.90 14.23 -2.26
N VAL A 125 -1.00 12.92 -2.00
CA VAL A 125 -0.50 11.86 -2.88
C VAL A 125 -1.56 10.81 -3.16
N HIS A 126 -1.38 10.14 -4.29
CA HIS A 126 -2.24 9.08 -4.78
C HIS A 126 -1.41 7.87 -5.19
N GLY A 127 -1.94 6.67 -4.96
CA GLY A 127 -1.26 5.46 -5.35
C GLY A 127 -1.96 4.20 -4.89
N ASN A 128 -1.18 3.14 -4.68
CA ASN A 128 -1.69 1.79 -4.46
C ASN A 128 -1.19 1.22 -3.14
N ALA A 129 -2.00 0.38 -2.51
CA ALA A 129 -1.64 -0.29 -1.26
C ALA A 129 -1.85 -1.80 -1.34
N ILE A 130 -1.06 -2.53 -0.57
CA ILE A 130 -1.28 -3.93 -0.26
C ILE A 130 -1.28 -4.05 1.26
N LEU A 131 -2.29 -4.72 1.80
CA LEU A 131 -2.41 -5.04 3.22
C LEU A 131 -2.39 -6.56 3.36
N SER A 132 -1.75 -7.06 4.41
CA SER A 132 -1.57 -8.48 4.62
C SER A 132 -1.55 -8.84 6.10
N LYS A 133 -2.05 -10.04 6.40
CA LYS A 133 -1.85 -10.69 7.70
C LYS A 133 -0.40 -11.17 7.87
N PHE A 134 0.33 -11.35 6.77
CA PHE A 134 1.69 -11.91 6.75
C PHE A 134 2.77 -10.86 6.63
N ASN A 135 4.01 -11.29 6.90
CA ASN A 135 5.17 -10.46 6.60
C ASN A 135 5.38 -10.37 5.09
N MET A 136 5.64 -9.15 4.62
CA MET A 136 5.92 -8.90 3.22
C MET A 136 7.09 -7.95 3.04
N VAL A 137 7.80 -8.12 1.94
CA VAL A 137 8.71 -7.10 1.39
C VAL A 137 8.15 -6.70 0.03
N ALA A 138 8.24 -5.42 -0.28
CA ALA A 138 7.71 -4.87 -1.51
C ALA A 138 8.81 -4.12 -2.27
N THR A 139 8.68 -4.12 -3.58
CA THR A 139 9.52 -3.38 -4.52
C THR A 139 8.61 -2.69 -5.52
N SER A 140 8.99 -1.50 -5.97
CA SER A 140 8.22 -0.75 -6.95
C SER A 140 8.94 -0.74 -8.29
N ARG A 141 8.18 -0.72 -9.39
CA ARG A 141 8.71 -0.50 -10.74
C ARG A 141 7.79 0.43 -11.50
N GLN A 142 8.35 1.47 -12.07
CA GLN A 142 7.62 2.35 -12.98
C GLN A 142 7.21 1.57 -14.25
N HIS A 143 6.03 1.83 -14.77
CA HIS A 143 5.61 1.26 -16.05
C HIS A 143 6.49 1.83 -17.19
N ASP A 144 6.87 0.96 -18.13
CA ASP A 144 7.60 1.37 -19.33
C ASP A 144 6.68 2.18 -20.26
N CYS A 145 5.39 1.85 -20.28
CA CYS A 145 4.37 2.59 -21.01
C CYS A 145 3.63 3.58 -20.10
N GLN A 146 3.61 4.84 -20.51
CA GLN A 146 2.94 5.94 -19.81
C GLN A 146 1.98 6.61 -20.82
N PRO A 147 0.67 6.32 -20.77
CA PRO A 147 -0.28 6.83 -21.77
C PRO A 147 -0.46 8.35 -21.73
N VAL A 148 -0.11 8.97 -20.60
CA VAL A 148 -0.16 10.42 -20.40
C VAL A 148 1.13 10.85 -19.73
N ASP A 149 1.77 11.91 -20.24
CA ASP A 149 2.86 12.57 -19.54
C ASP A 149 2.28 13.53 -18.51
N TRP A 150 1.91 12.98 -17.35
CA TRP A 150 1.20 13.72 -16.32
C TRP A 150 1.92 14.99 -15.83
N ASN A 151 3.26 15.01 -15.91
CA ASN A 151 4.06 16.17 -15.53
C ASN A 151 3.79 17.39 -16.42
N ASN A 152 3.42 17.16 -17.68
CA ASN A 152 3.19 18.21 -18.67
C ASN A 152 1.71 18.33 -19.08
N ASP A 153 1.02 17.20 -19.22
CA ASP A 153 -0.33 17.11 -19.77
C ASP A 153 -1.42 17.10 -18.70
N GLY A 154 -1.09 16.96 -17.40
CA GLY A 154 -2.08 16.94 -16.31
C GLY A 154 -3.11 18.08 -16.35
N PRO A 155 -2.71 19.34 -16.63
CA PRO A 155 -3.66 20.46 -16.82
C PRO A 155 -4.71 20.22 -17.91
N ARG A 156 -4.38 19.52 -19.00
CA ARG A 156 -5.32 19.21 -20.10
C ARG A 156 -6.49 18.33 -19.63
N TYR A 157 -6.28 17.56 -18.57
CA TYR A 157 -7.27 16.66 -17.98
C TYR A 157 -7.90 17.22 -16.70
N ASN A 158 -7.65 18.49 -16.35
CA ASN A 158 -8.00 19.08 -15.04
C ASN A 158 -7.41 18.31 -13.85
N GLU A 159 -6.32 17.59 -14.08
CA GLU A 159 -5.70 16.70 -13.10
C GLU A 159 -4.19 16.94 -13.02
N PRO A 160 -3.74 18.18 -12.70
CA PRO A 160 -2.32 18.49 -12.55
C PRO A 160 -1.69 17.60 -11.47
N ARG A 161 -0.73 16.77 -11.86
CA ARG A 161 -0.06 15.82 -10.97
C ARG A 161 1.38 15.59 -11.41
N VAL A 162 2.24 15.22 -10.48
CA VAL A 162 3.64 14.86 -10.77
C VAL A 162 3.83 13.39 -10.45
N GLY A 163 4.41 12.63 -11.38
CA GLY A 163 4.64 11.21 -11.19
C GLY A 163 4.20 10.39 -12.38
N LYS A 164 4.14 9.08 -12.18
CA LYS A 164 3.98 8.09 -13.24
C LYS A 164 3.27 6.86 -12.68
N TYR A 165 2.71 6.05 -13.58
CA TYR A 165 2.15 4.77 -13.18
C TYR A 165 3.26 3.85 -12.66
N VAL A 166 3.02 3.24 -11.49
CA VAL A 166 3.99 2.40 -10.78
C VAL A 166 3.32 1.10 -10.34
N HIS A 167 3.97 -0.02 -10.66
CA HIS A 167 3.65 -1.32 -10.09
C HIS A 167 4.25 -1.45 -8.69
N ILE A 168 3.48 -2.04 -7.77
CA ILE A 168 4.01 -2.59 -6.53
C ILE A 168 4.04 -4.11 -6.63
N PHE A 169 5.22 -4.68 -6.47
CA PHE A 169 5.43 -6.11 -6.33
C PHE A 169 5.61 -6.41 -4.86
N TYR A 170 5.04 -7.50 -4.39
CA TYR A 170 5.23 -7.94 -3.02
C TYR A 170 5.56 -9.41 -2.97
N TYR A 171 6.36 -9.73 -1.96
CA TYR A 171 6.78 -11.07 -1.66
C TYR A 171 6.34 -11.35 -0.24
N VAL A 172 5.46 -12.33 -0.09
CA VAL A 172 5.10 -12.85 1.22
C VAL A 172 6.16 -13.89 1.59
N TYR A 173 6.80 -13.69 2.74
CA TYR A 173 7.81 -14.62 3.22
C TYR A 173 7.42 -15.22 4.56
N GLN A 174 7.72 -16.51 4.70
CA GLN A 174 7.74 -17.20 5.97
C GLN A 174 9.10 -17.00 6.66
N ALA A 175 9.08 -16.52 7.91
CA ALA A 175 10.20 -16.78 8.82
C ALA A 175 10.00 -18.20 9.38
N ILE A 176 10.73 -19.18 8.84
CA ILE A 176 10.78 -20.51 9.45
C ILE A 176 11.69 -20.41 10.68
N TYR A 177 11.10 -20.48 11.88
CA TYR A 177 11.85 -20.82 13.09
C TYR A 177 12.01 -22.35 13.10
N THR A 178 13.18 -22.84 12.73
CA THR A 178 13.59 -24.19 13.15
C THR A 178 14.08 -24.05 14.59
N SER A 179 13.38 -24.66 15.53
CA SER A 179 13.93 -24.84 16.87
C SER A 179 15.29 -25.55 16.72
N PRO A 180 16.38 -25.06 17.36
CA PRO A 180 17.64 -25.77 17.32
C PRO A 180 17.46 -27.06 18.12
N VAL A 181 17.14 -28.16 17.42
CA VAL A 181 17.42 -29.49 17.93
C VAL A 181 18.94 -29.60 17.93
N SER A 182 19.53 -29.46 19.11
CA SER A 182 20.96 -29.47 19.45
C SER A 182 21.73 -28.15 19.31
N TYR A 183 22.47 -27.84 20.38
CA TYR A 183 23.33 -26.68 20.59
C TYR A 183 24.32 -26.46 19.42
N ASN A 184 24.56 -25.18 19.10
CA ASN A 184 25.61 -24.65 18.20
C ASN A 184 25.34 -24.54 16.69
N LYS A 185 24.14 -24.14 16.26
CA LYS A 185 23.97 -23.55 14.91
C LYS A 185 23.15 -22.27 14.94
N THR A 186 23.69 -21.23 14.30
CA THR A 186 23.00 -20.00 13.92
C THR A 186 21.67 -20.37 13.21
N PRO A 187 20.54 -19.74 13.55
CA PRO A 187 19.26 -20.08 12.93
C PRO A 187 19.35 -19.93 11.40
N ALA A 188 19.02 -21.01 10.68
CA ALA A 188 18.94 -21.00 9.23
C ALA A 188 17.53 -20.54 8.82
N PHE A 189 17.43 -19.32 8.28
CA PHE A 189 16.19 -18.80 7.71
C PHE A 189 15.96 -19.43 6.32
N SER A 190 15.09 -20.44 6.22
CA SER A 190 14.57 -20.85 4.92
C SER A 190 13.39 -19.96 4.54
N ARG A 191 13.61 -19.11 3.52
CA ARG A 191 12.56 -18.30 2.89
C ARG A 191 11.88 -19.15 1.84
N VAL A 192 10.60 -19.46 2.01
CA VAL A 192 9.75 -19.94 0.90
C VAL A 192 9.01 -18.71 0.37
N PRO A 193 9.44 -18.11 -0.76
CA PRO A 193 8.73 -16.98 -1.33
C PRO A 193 7.46 -17.45 -2.02
N TYR A 194 6.30 -16.97 -1.57
CA TYR A 194 5.13 -16.91 -2.43
C TYR A 194 5.16 -15.55 -3.12
N MET A 195 5.41 -15.56 -4.42
CA MET A 195 5.44 -14.36 -5.25
C MET A 195 4.04 -14.10 -5.76
N PHE A 196 3.46 -12.98 -5.34
CA PHE A 196 2.17 -12.54 -5.83
C PHE A 196 2.38 -11.28 -6.67
N TYR A 197 1.93 -11.33 -7.91
CA TYR A 197 1.94 -10.18 -8.80
C TYR A 197 0.65 -9.40 -8.60
N TYR A 198 0.77 -8.14 -8.21
CA TYR A 198 -0.34 -7.22 -8.24
C TYR A 198 -0.10 -6.17 -9.32
N ILE A 199 -0.95 -6.18 -10.34
CA ILE A 199 -0.92 -5.20 -11.42
C ILE A 199 -2.00 -4.17 -11.11
N ALA A 200 -1.56 -2.96 -10.77
CA ALA A 200 -2.46 -1.90 -10.34
C ALA A 200 -3.37 -1.42 -11.47
N GLN A 201 -2.89 -1.29 -12.71
CA GLN A 201 -3.70 -0.89 -13.87
C GLN A 201 -3.11 -1.50 -15.17
N ASN A 202 -3.91 -2.23 -15.95
CA ASN A 202 -3.48 -2.76 -17.25
C ASN A 202 -3.67 -1.69 -18.32
N PHE A 203 -2.57 -1.14 -18.84
CA PHE A 203 -2.60 -0.30 -20.03
C PHE A 203 -2.25 -1.16 -21.24
N ASN A 204 -3.14 -1.20 -22.23
CA ASN A 204 -2.79 -1.71 -23.54
C ASN A 204 -1.98 -0.65 -24.27
N CYS A 205 -0.74 -1.02 -24.55
CA CYS A 205 0.14 -0.38 -25.51
C CYS A 205 0.34 -1.44 -26.61
#